data_AF-A0A9W7EIK4-F1
#
_entry.id   AF-A0A9W7EIK4-F1
#
_cell.length_a   1.000
_cell.length_b   1.000
_cell.length_c   1.000
_cell.angle_alpha   90.00
_cell.angle_beta   90.00
_cell.angle_gamma   90.00
#
_symmetry.space_group_name_H-M   'P 1'
#
loop_
_entity.id
_entity.type
_entity.pdbx_description
1 polymer ?
#
loop_
_entity_poly.entity_id
_entity_poly.type
_entity_poly.pdbx_seq_one_letter_code
_entity_poly.pdbx_strand_id
1 'polypeptide(L)'
;MLAVSGSGAGEAFGVRYLHQDDNDNSEPYWVMGPDSYLDPPWSSLYLTNGNIAFWAPEFVPASEPESEVKMYYSISGVDPSVSSISEFCVGLAYGTVNSLENITWVDAGQPVVCVSSSQANNGAPHAIDPSVVKSGQSLYLTFGSWSDYGDGENQGARGGGIWMTELDPKTGMLKTEVLEECGDSFPNCFNNVDFINAANHRGYNTDEGYLDGNSIEASYIYHHPLTEEYFMFVNWFYCCGGVDSTYQIMVGKSLDIEGPYYDKDGIALVNTSANTTGTTVIPTNTSGFIGPGHAGIYWEGEEGIFTNHWEASPGNDMLRTLHAWRVRIDEDGWPVLGDIY
;
A
#
# COMPACT_ATOMS: atom_id res chain seq x y z
N MET A 1 -6.58 -6.81 18.29
CA MET A 1 -6.11 -7.88 17.37
C MET A 1 -5.57 -7.25 16.11
N LEU A 2 -4.35 -7.61 15.71
CA LEU A 2 -3.72 -7.14 14.48
C LEU A 2 -3.95 -8.16 13.36
N ALA A 3 -4.60 -7.76 12.28
CA ALA A 3 -4.69 -8.55 11.05
C ALA A 3 -3.63 -8.05 10.07
N VAL A 4 -2.82 -8.95 9.54
CA VAL A 4 -1.89 -8.67 8.45
C VAL A 4 -2.29 -9.57 7.31
N SER A 5 -2.65 -8.97 6.19
CA SER A 5 -3.09 -9.70 5.02
C SER A 5 -1.93 -9.94 4.07
N GLY A 6 -1.73 -11.22 3.72
CA GLY A 6 -0.65 -11.65 2.84
C GLY A 6 -1.09 -11.66 1.38
N SER A 7 -0.11 -11.58 0.46
CA SER A 7 -0.32 -11.84 -0.95
C SER A 7 -0.71 -13.30 -1.18
N GLY A 8 -1.86 -13.55 -1.81
CA GLY A 8 -2.22 -14.88 -2.29
C GLY A 8 -1.66 -15.14 -3.69
N ALA A 9 -1.22 -16.36 -3.95
CA ALA A 9 -1.04 -16.83 -5.32
C ALA A 9 -2.37 -17.44 -5.79
N GLY A 10 -3.13 -16.72 -6.61
CA GLY A 10 -4.40 -17.19 -7.19
C GLY A 10 -5.63 -16.39 -6.74
N GLU A 11 -6.81 -17.02 -6.81
CA GLU A 11 -8.16 -16.44 -6.63
C GLU A 11 -8.54 -16.06 -5.17
N ALA A 12 -7.56 -15.96 -4.26
CA ALA A 12 -7.84 -15.73 -2.84
C ALA A 12 -6.82 -14.87 -2.11
N PHE A 13 -7.28 -14.25 -1.01
CA PHE A 13 -6.43 -13.60 -0.02
C PHE A 13 -6.23 -14.50 1.19
N GLY A 14 -4.99 -14.73 1.60
CA GLY A 14 -4.69 -15.32 2.89
C GLY A 14 -4.67 -14.23 3.96
N VAL A 15 -5.65 -14.21 4.87
CA VAL A 15 -5.61 -13.31 6.04
C VAL A 15 -4.83 -13.99 7.15
N ARG A 16 -3.80 -13.33 7.69
CA ARG A 16 -3.16 -13.76 8.94
C ARG A 16 -3.63 -12.86 10.06
N TYR A 17 -3.92 -13.44 11.22
CA TYR A 17 -4.27 -12.68 12.40
C TYR A 17 -3.35 -13.06 13.56
N LEU A 18 -3.01 -12.05 14.35
CA LEU A 18 -2.27 -12.24 15.58
C LEU A 18 -3.24 -12.70 16.67
N HIS A 19 -3.11 -13.95 17.09
CA HIS A 19 -3.88 -14.49 18.20
C HIS A 19 -3.15 -14.24 19.52
N GLN A 20 -3.88 -13.68 20.48
CA GLN A 20 -3.45 -13.56 21.87
C GLN A 20 -4.62 -14.05 22.72
N ASP A 21 -4.42 -15.11 23.51
CA ASP A 21 -5.43 -15.59 24.44
C ASP A 21 -5.44 -14.69 25.67
N ASP A 22 -6.47 -13.87 25.84
CA ASP A 22 -6.61 -12.97 26.99
C ASP A 22 -6.68 -13.72 28.35
N ASN A 23 -6.85 -15.05 28.33
CA ASN A 23 -6.95 -15.90 29.52
C ASN A 23 -5.66 -16.65 29.87
N ASP A 24 -4.61 -16.54 29.05
CA ASP A 24 -3.29 -17.12 29.33
C ASP A 24 -2.19 -16.11 29.03
N ASN A 25 -1.18 -16.01 29.91
CA ASN A 25 0.00 -15.16 29.73
C ASN A 25 0.95 -15.70 28.62
N SER A 26 0.42 -16.42 27.64
CA SER A 26 1.15 -16.91 26.48
C SER A 26 1.58 -15.76 25.60
N GLU A 27 2.75 -15.90 24.98
CA GLU A 27 3.21 -14.93 23.98
C GLU A 27 2.26 -14.95 22.76
N PRO A 28 1.94 -13.79 22.18
CA PRO A 28 1.07 -13.70 21.01
C PRO A 28 1.71 -14.47 19.83
N TYR A 29 0.87 -15.12 19.03
CA TYR A 29 1.35 -15.90 17.88
C TYR A 29 0.45 -15.71 16.66
N TRP A 30 1.07 -15.78 15.48
CA TRP A 30 0.36 -15.67 14.22
C TRP A 30 -0.41 -16.94 13.90
N VAL A 31 -1.68 -16.78 13.56
CA VAL A 31 -2.54 -17.85 13.04
C VAL A 31 -2.89 -17.53 11.60
N MET A 32 -2.76 -18.54 10.75
CA MET A 32 -3.24 -18.49 9.38
C MET A 32 -4.77 -18.59 9.41
N GLY A 33 -5.45 -17.54 8.96
CA GLY A 33 -6.86 -17.59 8.66
C GLY A 33 -7.16 -18.36 7.38
N PRO A 34 -8.44 -18.65 7.12
CA PRO A 34 -8.82 -19.25 5.85
C PRO A 34 -8.56 -18.30 4.69
N ASP A 35 -8.32 -18.89 3.53
CA ASP A 35 -8.29 -18.17 2.27
C ASP A 35 -9.66 -17.54 2.03
N SER A 36 -9.66 -16.22 1.85
CA SER A 36 -10.81 -15.44 1.43
C SER A 36 -10.86 -15.47 -0.08
N TYR A 37 -11.60 -16.43 -0.63
CA TYR A 37 -11.86 -16.50 -2.06
C TYR A 37 -12.80 -15.38 -2.47
N LEU A 38 -12.40 -14.62 -3.48
CA LEU A 38 -13.21 -13.57 -4.08
C LEU A 38 -13.05 -13.66 -5.59
N ASP A 39 -14.18 -13.71 -6.31
CA ASP A 39 -14.22 -13.62 -7.77
C ASP A 39 -15.00 -12.35 -8.15
N PRO A 40 -14.31 -11.20 -8.32
CA PRO A 40 -14.95 -9.95 -8.66
C PRO A 40 -15.53 -10.05 -10.08
N PRO A 41 -16.86 -9.92 -10.28
CA PRO A 41 -17.48 -10.11 -11.59
C PRO A 41 -16.94 -9.16 -12.68
N TRP A 42 -16.46 -8.00 -12.24
CA TRP A 42 -15.88 -6.97 -13.11
C TRP A 42 -14.47 -7.32 -13.58
N SER A 43 -13.73 -8.18 -12.88
CA SER A 43 -12.31 -8.45 -13.17
C SER A 43 -12.08 -8.89 -14.62
N SER A 44 -12.94 -9.76 -15.17
CA SER A 44 -12.87 -10.25 -16.55
C SER A 44 -13.12 -9.18 -17.63
N LEU A 45 -13.73 -8.05 -17.27
CA LEU A 45 -13.96 -6.93 -18.20
C LEU A 45 -12.69 -6.11 -18.46
N TYR A 46 -11.78 -6.11 -17.49
CA TYR A 46 -10.60 -5.25 -17.42
C TYR A 46 -9.30 -6.06 -17.55
N LEU A 47 -9.30 -7.30 -17.05
CA LEU A 47 -8.17 -8.22 -17.11
C LEU A 47 -8.39 -9.26 -18.21
N THR A 48 -7.75 -9.06 -19.37
CA THR A 48 -7.82 -10.04 -20.47
C THR A 48 -6.90 -11.24 -20.22
N ASN A 49 -7.48 -12.45 -20.19
CA ASN A 49 -6.79 -13.75 -20.33
C ASN A 49 -5.71 -14.12 -19.29
N GLY A 50 -5.74 -13.54 -18.08
CA GLY A 50 -4.81 -13.86 -17.00
C GLY A 50 -5.43 -14.66 -15.86
N ASN A 51 -4.61 -15.44 -15.15
CA ASN A 51 -4.94 -15.82 -13.78
C ASN A 51 -4.94 -14.53 -12.95
N ILE A 52 -6.02 -14.25 -12.24
CA ILE A 52 -6.10 -13.09 -11.35
C ILE A 52 -5.17 -13.35 -10.16
N ALA A 53 -4.25 -12.41 -9.93
CA ALA A 53 -3.43 -12.40 -8.73
C ALA A 53 -3.82 -11.19 -7.89
N PHE A 54 -4.14 -11.47 -6.63
CA PHE A 54 -4.55 -10.48 -5.65
C PHE A 54 -3.37 -10.04 -4.79
N TRP A 55 -3.08 -8.74 -4.76
CA TRP A 55 -1.92 -8.17 -4.07
C TRP A 55 -2.31 -7.06 -3.09
N ALA A 56 -1.39 -6.78 -2.16
CA ALA A 56 -1.43 -5.63 -1.24
C ALA A 56 -2.83 -5.29 -0.68
N PRO A 57 -3.47 -6.24 0.03
CA PRO A 57 -4.74 -5.96 0.69
C PRO A 57 -4.59 -4.97 1.84
N GLU A 58 -5.55 -4.05 1.96
CA GLU A 58 -5.70 -3.09 3.06
C GLU A 58 -7.05 -3.31 3.76
N PHE A 59 -7.01 -3.41 5.09
CA PHE A 59 -8.18 -3.64 5.92
C PHE A 59 -8.59 -2.36 6.65
N VAL A 60 -9.82 -1.92 6.41
CA VAL A 60 -10.42 -0.79 7.10
C VAL A 60 -11.55 -1.31 8.00
N PRO A 61 -11.37 -1.31 9.34
CA PRO A 61 -12.44 -1.67 10.26
C PRO A 61 -13.58 -0.64 10.16
N ALA A 62 -14.84 -1.08 10.17
CA ALA A 62 -15.95 -0.13 10.23
C ALA A 62 -15.95 0.57 11.59
N SER A 63 -16.25 1.87 11.57
CA SER A 63 -16.40 2.68 12.77
C SER A 63 -17.75 2.47 13.44
N GLU A 64 -18.16 1.21 13.62
CA GLU A 64 -19.44 0.71 14.13
C GLU A 64 -20.54 0.45 13.07
N PRO A 65 -21.20 -0.74 13.10
CA PRO A 65 -20.87 -1.88 13.95
C PRO A 65 -19.57 -2.58 13.49
N GLU A 66 -18.74 -3.03 14.44
CA GLU A 66 -17.50 -3.79 14.18
C GLU A 66 -17.71 -5.11 13.38
N SER A 67 -18.98 -5.48 13.13
CA SER A 67 -19.36 -6.62 12.27
C SER A 67 -19.16 -6.37 10.78
N GLU A 68 -18.81 -5.15 10.36
CA GLU A 68 -18.54 -4.80 8.97
C GLU A 68 -17.08 -4.35 8.80
N VAL A 69 -16.44 -4.81 7.73
CA VAL A 69 -15.09 -4.39 7.34
C VAL A 69 -15.05 -4.10 5.85
N LYS A 70 -14.13 -3.23 5.43
CA LYS A 70 -13.81 -3.00 4.02
C LYS A 70 -12.41 -3.56 3.76
N MET A 71 -12.26 -4.31 2.68
CA MET A 71 -10.95 -4.76 2.20
C MET A 71 -10.72 -4.16 0.82
N TYR A 72 -9.74 -3.27 0.74
CA TYR A 72 -9.21 -2.83 -0.55
C TYR A 72 -8.13 -3.82 -0.97
N TYR A 73 -7.96 -3.99 -2.27
CA TYR A 73 -6.98 -4.92 -2.80
C TYR A 73 -6.55 -4.52 -4.19
N SER A 74 -5.38 -5.01 -4.60
CA SER A 74 -4.87 -4.84 -5.94
C SER A 74 -5.18 -6.05 -6.79
N ILE A 75 -5.58 -5.83 -8.04
CA ILE A 75 -5.49 -6.84 -9.09
C ILE A 75 -4.67 -6.30 -10.25
N SER A 76 -3.88 -7.19 -10.84
CA SER A 76 -3.12 -6.91 -12.05
C SER A 76 -3.26 -8.08 -13.00
N GLY A 77 -3.54 -7.80 -14.27
CA GLY A 77 -3.59 -8.82 -15.30
C GLY A 77 -2.20 -9.07 -15.87
N VAL A 78 -1.68 -10.28 -15.70
CA VAL A 78 -0.50 -10.74 -16.46
C VAL A 78 -1.01 -11.40 -17.72
N ASP A 79 -0.77 -10.81 -18.90
CA ASP A 79 -0.99 -11.51 -20.16
C ASP A 79 0.24 -12.41 -20.45
N PRO A 80 0.13 -13.74 -20.30
CA PRO A 80 1.25 -14.66 -20.49
C PRO A 80 1.69 -14.76 -21.96
N SER A 81 0.90 -14.25 -22.92
CA SER A 81 1.19 -14.30 -24.35
C SER A 81 2.03 -13.14 -24.86
N VAL A 82 2.03 -12.00 -24.15
CA VAL A 82 2.76 -10.79 -24.54
C VAL A 82 3.69 -10.22 -23.46
N SER A 83 3.79 -10.85 -22.28
CA SER A 83 4.62 -10.36 -21.16
C SER A 83 4.37 -8.88 -20.82
N SER A 84 3.20 -8.36 -21.19
CA SER A 84 2.78 -7.00 -20.92
C SER A 84 1.65 -7.04 -19.90
N ILE A 85 1.78 -6.24 -18.85
CA ILE A 85 0.75 -6.07 -17.84
C ILE A 85 -0.45 -5.37 -18.51
N SER A 86 -1.66 -5.92 -18.37
CA SER A 86 -2.82 -5.46 -19.14
C SER A 86 -3.48 -4.24 -18.51
N GLU A 87 -3.83 -4.31 -17.23
CA GLU A 87 -4.39 -3.22 -16.41
C GLU A 87 -4.08 -3.45 -14.92
N PHE A 88 -4.01 -2.35 -14.17
CA PHE A 88 -3.85 -2.34 -12.71
C PHE A 88 -5.10 -1.73 -12.09
N CYS A 89 -5.68 -2.38 -11.10
CA CYS A 89 -6.89 -1.89 -10.45
C CYS A 89 -6.85 -2.08 -8.94
N VAL A 90 -7.36 -1.09 -8.22
CA VAL A 90 -7.78 -1.21 -6.83
C VAL A 90 -9.24 -1.65 -6.81
N GLY A 91 -9.52 -2.81 -6.21
CA GLY A 91 -10.86 -3.29 -5.92
C GLY A 91 -11.27 -3.04 -4.48
N LEU A 92 -12.56 -3.28 -4.18
CA LEU A 92 -13.14 -3.17 -2.85
C LEU A 92 -14.08 -4.34 -2.59
N ALA A 93 -13.94 -4.99 -1.44
CA ALA A 93 -14.89 -5.97 -0.92
C ALA A 93 -15.42 -5.53 0.45
N TYR A 94 -16.70 -5.80 0.68
CA TYR A 94 -17.37 -5.64 1.97
C TYR A 94 -17.36 -6.98 2.70
N GLY A 95 -16.85 -6.99 3.92
CA GLY A 95 -16.80 -8.16 4.78
C GLY A 95 -17.82 -8.07 5.91
N THR A 96 -18.63 -9.10 6.10
CA THR A 96 -19.39 -9.32 7.33
C THR A 96 -18.60 -10.25 8.25
N VAL A 97 -18.16 -9.73 9.39
CA VAL A 97 -17.36 -10.46 10.38
C VAL A 97 -18.30 -11.27 11.29
N ASN A 98 -18.37 -12.59 11.06
CA ASN A 98 -19.05 -13.51 11.99
C ASN A 98 -18.07 -14.00 13.07
N SER A 99 -16.82 -14.24 12.65
CA SER A 99 -15.64 -14.41 13.48
C SER A 99 -14.42 -14.06 12.62
N LEU A 100 -13.24 -13.98 13.23
CA LEU A 100 -11.99 -13.69 12.51
C LEU A 100 -11.60 -14.81 11.53
N GLU A 101 -12.04 -16.02 11.83
CA GLU A 101 -11.92 -17.20 10.99
C GLU A 101 -13.07 -17.30 9.96
N ASN A 102 -14.06 -16.41 10.00
CA ASN A 102 -15.25 -16.51 9.17
C ASN A 102 -15.80 -15.12 8.81
N ILE A 103 -15.08 -14.46 7.91
CA ILE A 103 -15.54 -13.23 7.26
C ILE A 103 -16.20 -13.62 5.94
N THR A 104 -17.45 -13.19 5.74
CA THR A 104 -18.16 -13.36 4.47
C THR A 104 -17.93 -12.12 3.61
N TRP A 105 -17.36 -12.31 2.42
CA TRP A 105 -17.02 -11.21 1.51
C TRP A 105 -18.05 -11.05 0.39
N VAL A 106 -18.34 -9.79 0.06
CA VAL A 106 -19.14 -9.37 -1.09
C VAL A 106 -18.36 -8.30 -1.85
N ASP A 107 -18.03 -8.56 -3.11
CA ASP A 107 -17.38 -7.58 -4.00
C ASP A 107 -18.26 -6.33 -4.19
N ALA A 108 -17.64 -5.17 -4.35
CA ALA A 108 -18.34 -3.90 -4.56
C ALA A 108 -19.03 -3.77 -5.94
N GLY A 109 -18.83 -4.74 -6.84
CA GLY A 109 -19.43 -4.82 -8.16
C GLY A 109 -18.65 -4.09 -9.25
N GLN A 110 -17.65 -3.30 -8.88
CA GLN A 110 -16.78 -2.52 -9.77
C GLN A 110 -15.48 -2.14 -9.04
N PRO A 111 -14.38 -1.86 -9.76
CA PRO A 111 -13.16 -1.34 -9.12
C PRO A 111 -13.37 0.06 -8.54
N VAL A 112 -12.52 0.44 -7.58
CA VAL A 112 -12.44 1.81 -7.06
C VAL A 112 -11.77 2.72 -8.08
N VAL A 113 -10.62 2.29 -8.60
CA VAL A 113 -9.85 2.99 -9.63
C VAL A 113 -9.02 1.98 -10.41
N CYS A 114 -8.84 2.22 -11.70
CA CYS A 114 -7.88 1.50 -12.52
C CYS A 114 -6.94 2.46 -13.23
N VAL A 115 -5.78 1.94 -13.62
CA VAL A 115 -4.90 2.55 -14.59
C VAL A 115 -4.60 1.51 -15.66
N SER A 116 -4.96 1.83 -16.90
CA SER A 116 -4.69 0.98 -18.05
C SER A 116 -3.19 0.93 -18.34
N SER A 117 -2.73 -0.14 -18.99
CA SER A 117 -1.36 -0.22 -19.51
C SER A 117 -0.98 0.96 -20.41
N SER A 118 -1.93 1.47 -21.20
CA SER A 118 -1.69 2.66 -22.03
C SER A 118 -1.44 3.91 -21.19
N GLN A 119 -2.17 4.11 -20.09
CA GLN A 119 -1.92 5.23 -19.18
C GLN A 119 -0.59 5.08 -18.45
N ALA A 120 -0.30 3.87 -17.95
CA ALA A 120 0.96 3.57 -17.28
C ALA A 120 2.17 3.82 -18.19
N ASN A 121 2.10 3.36 -19.45
CA ASN A 121 3.12 3.61 -20.48
C ASN A 121 3.28 5.10 -20.84
N ASN A 122 2.32 5.95 -20.46
CA ASN A 122 2.37 7.40 -20.63
C ASN A 122 2.63 8.15 -19.31
N GLY A 123 3.16 7.46 -18.30
CA GLY A 123 3.64 8.04 -17.05
C GLY A 123 2.64 8.01 -15.88
N ALA A 124 1.44 7.46 -16.05
CA ALA A 124 0.53 7.26 -14.92
C ALA A 124 1.06 6.16 -13.97
N PRO A 125 0.79 6.23 -12.65
CA PRO A 125 1.19 5.19 -11.71
C PRO A 125 0.44 3.89 -11.96
N HIS A 126 0.96 2.76 -11.51
CA HIS A 126 0.12 1.56 -11.41
C HIS A 126 -0.90 1.74 -10.29
N ALA A 127 -2.19 1.50 -10.58
CA ALA A 127 -3.25 1.55 -9.57
C ALA A 127 -3.28 0.27 -8.72
N ILE A 128 -2.28 0.11 -7.87
CA ILE A 128 -2.12 -0.96 -6.88
C ILE A 128 -1.67 -0.36 -5.54
N ASP A 129 -1.46 -1.22 -4.55
CA ASP A 129 -1.00 -0.89 -3.21
C ASP A 129 -1.90 0.14 -2.49
N PRO A 130 -3.21 -0.16 -2.35
CA PRO A 130 -4.12 0.72 -1.63
C PRO A 130 -3.71 0.84 -0.17
N SER A 131 -3.78 2.05 0.38
CA SER A 131 -3.89 2.28 1.83
C SER A 131 -5.02 3.26 2.09
N VAL A 132 -5.78 3.05 3.17
CA VAL A 132 -6.97 3.84 3.45
C VAL A 132 -6.97 4.32 4.89
N VAL A 133 -7.06 5.64 5.05
CA VAL A 133 -7.00 6.30 6.35
C VAL A 133 -8.21 7.18 6.55
N LYS A 134 -8.73 7.18 7.78
CA LYS A 134 -9.80 8.07 8.21
C LYS A 134 -9.20 9.37 8.75
N SER A 135 -9.70 10.50 8.27
CA SER A 135 -9.39 11.83 8.79
C SER A 135 -10.68 12.54 9.16
N GLY A 136 -10.99 12.59 10.46
CA GLY A 136 -12.28 13.09 10.94
C GLY A 136 -13.47 12.29 10.39
N GLN A 137 -14.29 12.92 9.55
CA GLN A 137 -15.43 12.29 8.88
C GLN A 137 -15.10 11.81 7.46
N SER A 138 -13.94 12.19 6.93
CA SER A 138 -13.49 11.87 5.59
C SER A 138 -12.68 10.57 5.58
N LEU A 139 -12.66 9.93 4.41
CA LEU A 139 -11.92 8.71 4.16
C LEU A 139 -11.02 8.96 2.95
N TYR A 140 -9.73 8.67 3.05
CA TYR A 140 -8.77 8.92 1.99
C TYR A 140 -8.16 7.59 1.54
N LEU A 141 -8.03 7.42 0.24
CA LEU A 141 -7.28 6.33 -0.39
C LEU A 141 -5.98 6.90 -0.92
N THR A 142 -4.87 6.24 -0.60
CA THR A 142 -3.66 6.30 -1.40
C THR A 142 -3.48 5.04 -2.20
N PHE A 143 -2.89 5.18 -3.38
CA PHE A 143 -2.49 4.07 -4.24
C PHE A 143 -1.31 4.53 -5.09
N GLY A 144 -0.62 3.59 -5.71
CA GLY A 144 0.44 3.92 -6.64
C GLY A 144 1.65 3.04 -6.46
N SER A 145 2.19 2.61 -7.59
CA SER A 145 3.42 1.85 -7.65
C SER A 145 4.07 2.15 -8.99
N TRP A 146 5.30 2.63 -8.94
CA TRP A 146 6.09 3.02 -10.10
C TRP A 146 5.47 4.07 -11.02
N SER A 147 6.27 4.53 -11.97
CA SER A 147 5.99 4.81 -13.39
C SER A 147 7.03 5.82 -13.89
N ASP A 148 7.46 5.65 -15.15
CA ASP A 148 8.65 6.26 -15.73
C ASP A 148 8.36 7.23 -16.89
N TYR A 149 9.28 8.16 -17.06
CA TYR A 149 9.39 9.14 -18.12
C TYR A 149 9.74 8.48 -19.45
N GLY A 150 8.88 8.68 -20.46
CA GLY A 150 9.36 8.68 -21.84
C GLY A 150 10.53 9.66 -21.99
N ASP A 151 11.59 9.18 -22.63
CA ASP A 151 12.68 9.89 -23.33
C ASP A 151 13.38 11.10 -22.66
N GLY A 152 13.15 11.37 -21.38
CA GLY A 152 13.87 12.42 -20.63
C GLY A 152 13.45 13.85 -20.95
N GLU A 153 12.52 14.07 -21.89
CA GLU A 153 12.08 15.43 -22.28
C GLU A 153 10.70 15.83 -21.70
N ASN A 154 9.83 14.87 -21.34
CA ASN A 154 8.51 15.15 -20.77
C ASN A 154 8.43 14.88 -19.27
N GLN A 155 9.11 15.71 -18.47
CA GLN A 155 9.04 15.67 -17.00
C GLN A 155 7.76 16.32 -16.45
N GLY A 156 6.59 15.80 -16.84
CA GLY A 156 5.29 16.36 -16.47
C GLY A 156 4.94 16.11 -14.99
N ALA A 157 4.19 17.05 -14.39
CA ALA A 157 3.70 17.02 -13.00
C ALA A 157 2.68 15.89 -12.68
N ARG A 158 2.49 14.93 -13.59
CA ARG A 158 1.63 13.74 -13.43
C ARG A 158 2.36 12.43 -13.77
N GLY A 159 3.66 12.35 -13.46
CA GLY A 159 4.43 11.09 -13.53
C GLY A 159 3.96 10.07 -12.50
N GLY A 160 4.67 8.94 -12.40
CA GLY A 160 4.35 7.85 -11.46
C GLY A 160 4.34 8.26 -9.99
N GLY A 161 4.39 7.28 -9.11
CA GLY A 161 4.50 7.51 -7.66
C GLY A 161 3.21 7.30 -6.91
N ILE A 162 3.06 7.97 -5.77
CA ILE A 162 1.92 7.77 -4.85
C ILE A 162 0.90 8.89 -5.05
N TRP A 163 -0.35 8.49 -5.23
CA TRP A 163 -1.47 9.35 -5.51
C TRP A 163 -2.59 9.14 -4.49
N MET A 164 -3.38 10.19 -4.25
CA MET A 164 -4.38 10.23 -3.21
C MET A 164 -5.70 10.79 -3.74
N THR A 165 -6.81 10.31 -3.16
CA THR A 165 -8.15 10.85 -3.37
C THR A 165 -9.02 10.69 -2.13
N GLU A 166 -9.98 11.59 -1.94
CA GLU A 166 -11.04 11.41 -0.95
C GLU A 166 -12.10 10.44 -1.48
N LEU A 167 -12.52 9.50 -0.64
CA LEU A 167 -13.57 8.53 -0.89
C LEU A 167 -14.88 8.97 -0.24
N ASP A 168 -16.01 8.45 -0.74
CA ASP A 168 -17.26 8.49 0.01
C ASP A 168 -17.09 7.60 1.27
N PRO A 169 -17.16 8.15 2.49
CA PRO A 169 -16.87 7.38 3.71
C PRO A 169 -17.91 6.27 3.96
N LYS A 170 -19.13 6.43 3.44
CA LYS A 170 -20.19 5.43 3.57
C LYS A 170 -19.90 4.24 2.67
N THR A 171 -19.66 4.48 1.38
CA THR A 171 -19.46 3.38 0.42
C THR A 171 -18.02 2.87 0.40
N GLY A 172 -17.02 3.73 0.60
CA GLY A 172 -15.61 3.41 0.34
C GLY A 172 -15.21 3.53 -1.14
N MET A 173 -16.12 3.98 -2.00
CA MET A 173 -15.86 4.21 -3.42
C MET A 173 -15.49 5.68 -3.68
N LEU A 174 -15.05 5.99 -4.90
CA LEU A 174 -14.89 7.38 -5.35
C LEU A 174 -16.20 8.16 -5.16
N LYS A 175 -16.07 9.43 -4.72
CA LYS A 175 -17.21 10.34 -4.54
C LYS A 175 -17.91 10.61 -5.88
N THR A 176 -19.19 10.97 -5.83
CA THR A 176 -19.99 11.21 -7.04
C THR A 176 -19.39 12.28 -7.94
N GLU A 177 -18.86 13.36 -7.39
CA GLU A 177 -18.19 14.43 -8.14
C GLU A 177 -16.95 13.93 -8.90
N VAL A 178 -16.19 13.00 -8.32
CA VAL A 178 -15.01 12.39 -8.96
C VAL A 178 -15.45 11.43 -10.08
N LEU A 179 -16.55 10.70 -9.88
CA LEU A 179 -17.13 9.84 -10.91
C LEU A 179 -17.69 10.68 -12.08
N GLU A 180 -18.31 11.82 -11.80
CA GLU A 180 -18.80 12.77 -12.82
C GLU A 180 -17.65 13.38 -13.64
N GLU A 181 -16.55 13.75 -12.98
CA GLU A 181 -15.33 14.23 -13.66
C GLU A 181 -14.68 13.12 -14.51
N CYS A 182 -14.67 11.88 -14.00
CA CYS A 182 -14.14 10.74 -14.75
C CYS A 182 -14.97 10.40 -16.00
N GLY A 183 -16.30 10.46 -15.90
CA GLY A 183 -17.22 10.21 -17.00
C GLY A 183 -17.03 8.82 -17.65
N ASP A 184 -17.06 8.77 -18.98
CA ASP A 184 -16.93 7.52 -19.76
C ASP A 184 -15.54 6.87 -19.65
N SER A 185 -14.57 7.52 -19.00
CA SER A 185 -13.25 6.94 -18.76
C SER A 185 -13.22 6.04 -17.53
N PHE A 186 -14.30 5.97 -16.73
CA PHE A 186 -14.34 5.10 -15.57
C PHE A 186 -14.15 3.63 -15.96
N PRO A 187 -13.28 2.87 -15.27
CA PRO A 187 -12.53 3.20 -14.04
C PRO A 187 -11.12 3.79 -14.25
N ASN A 188 -10.70 3.98 -15.50
CA ASN A 188 -9.39 4.49 -15.93
C ASN A 188 -9.31 6.03 -15.85
N CYS A 189 -9.63 6.59 -14.68
CA CYS A 189 -9.90 8.03 -14.49
C CYS A 189 -8.67 8.94 -14.41
N PHE A 190 -7.46 8.38 -14.31
CA PHE A 190 -6.26 9.11 -13.87
C PHE A 190 -5.92 10.39 -14.66
N ASN A 191 -6.16 10.40 -15.97
CA ASN A 191 -5.89 11.56 -16.80
C ASN A 191 -6.97 12.65 -16.72
N ASN A 192 -8.15 12.31 -16.21
CA ASN A 192 -9.32 13.18 -16.23
C ASN A 192 -9.61 13.77 -14.85
N VAL A 193 -9.18 13.10 -13.78
CA VAL A 193 -9.40 13.50 -12.39
C VAL A 193 -8.16 14.19 -11.83
N ASP A 194 -8.38 15.20 -10.98
CA ASP A 194 -7.33 15.88 -10.21
C ASP A 194 -7.01 15.10 -8.92
N PHE A 195 -6.37 13.92 -9.08
CA PHE A 195 -5.79 13.21 -7.94
C PHE A 195 -4.63 14.01 -7.32
N ILE A 196 -4.45 13.87 -6.01
CA ILE A 196 -3.38 14.54 -5.27
C ILE A 196 -2.11 13.70 -5.38
N ASN A 197 -1.03 14.24 -5.93
CA ASN A 197 0.28 13.59 -5.89
C ASN A 197 0.88 13.75 -4.48
N ALA A 198 1.07 12.65 -3.77
CA ALA A 198 1.41 12.67 -2.34
C ALA A 198 2.89 12.35 -2.07
N ALA A 199 3.52 11.50 -2.89
CA ALA A 199 4.92 11.15 -2.74
C ALA A 199 5.56 10.71 -4.06
N ASN A 200 6.86 11.01 -4.20
CA ASN A 200 7.70 10.61 -5.31
C ASN A 200 9.07 10.17 -4.78
N HIS A 201 9.71 9.27 -5.52
CA HIS A 201 11.11 8.96 -5.42
C HIS A 201 11.72 8.85 -6.82
N ARG A 202 12.40 9.91 -7.26
CA ARG A 202 13.09 9.90 -8.53
C ARG A 202 14.26 8.90 -8.46
N GLY A 203 14.20 7.85 -9.28
CA GLY A 203 15.30 6.91 -9.47
C GLY A 203 16.60 7.64 -9.82
N TYR A 204 17.70 7.21 -9.21
CA TYR A 204 19.00 7.82 -9.42
C TYR A 204 19.65 7.23 -10.69
N ASN A 205 20.08 8.09 -11.61
CA ASN A 205 20.91 7.70 -12.74
C ASN A 205 22.34 7.45 -12.24
N THR A 206 22.70 6.19 -11.97
CA THR A 206 24.10 5.81 -11.77
C THR A 206 24.78 5.61 -13.11
N ASP A 207 26.07 5.96 -13.21
CA ASP A 207 26.95 5.66 -14.36
C ASP A 207 27.00 4.15 -14.73
N GLU A 208 26.40 3.27 -13.91
CA GLU A 208 26.28 1.82 -14.08
C GLU A 208 24.99 1.37 -14.82
N GLY A 209 24.12 2.29 -15.22
CA GLY A 209 22.99 2.03 -16.10
C GLY A 209 21.65 1.75 -15.40
N TYR A 210 20.67 2.59 -15.75
CA TYR A 210 19.23 2.59 -15.46
C TYR A 210 18.80 2.74 -14.00
N LEU A 211 18.21 3.91 -13.69
CA LEU A 211 16.92 4.02 -12.99
C LEU A 211 16.17 5.23 -13.54
N ASP A 212 15.78 5.16 -14.82
CA ASP A 212 14.68 5.99 -15.29
C ASP A 212 13.42 5.40 -14.61
N GLY A 213 12.83 6.13 -13.66
CA GLY A 213 11.56 5.74 -13.05
C GLY A 213 11.30 6.33 -11.67
N ASN A 214 10.03 6.48 -11.32
CA ASN A 214 9.62 6.80 -9.96
C ASN A 214 9.60 5.53 -9.09
N SER A 215 10.76 5.06 -8.61
CA SER A 215 10.89 3.78 -7.89
C SER A 215 10.35 3.86 -6.45
N ILE A 216 9.03 3.99 -6.34
CA ILE A 216 8.25 4.11 -5.11
C ILE A 216 6.94 3.33 -5.22
N GLU A 217 6.51 2.70 -4.13
CA GLU A 217 5.25 1.95 -4.04
C GLU A 217 4.84 1.72 -2.57
N ALA A 218 3.83 0.87 -2.32
CA ALA A 218 3.42 0.41 -0.99
C ALA A 218 3.22 1.54 0.03
N SER A 219 2.47 2.57 -0.36
CA SER A 219 2.12 3.65 0.55
C SER A 219 1.27 3.13 1.70
N TYR A 220 1.53 3.60 2.92
CA TYR A 220 0.69 3.34 4.08
C TYR A 220 0.61 4.60 4.94
N ILE A 221 -0.60 5.10 5.22
CA ILE A 221 -0.79 6.27 6.08
C ILE A 221 -1.34 5.88 7.43
N TYR A 222 -0.68 6.36 8.47
CA TYR A 222 -1.15 6.25 9.84
C TYR A 222 -1.41 7.62 10.45
N HIS A 223 -2.61 7.80 11.01
CA HIS A 223 -2.96 8.98 11.78
C HIS A 223 -2.73 8.72 13.28
N HIS A 224 -1.76 9.40 13.88
CA HIS A 224 -1.36 9.16 15.26
C HIS A 224 -2.30 9.88 16.25
N PRO A 225 -3.07 9.17 17.09
CA PRO A 225 -4.21 9.73 17.83
C PRO A 225 -3.82 10.66 18.99
N LEU A 226 -2.54 10.75 19.37
CA LEU A 226 -2.08 11.64 20.44
C LEU A 226 -1.39 12.90 19.89
N THR A 227 -0.80 12.82 18.71
CA THR A 227 -0.07 13.95 18.09
C THR A 227 -0.90 14.61 16.99
N GLU A 228 -1.93 13.93 16.49
CA GLU A 228 -2.74 14.31 15.32
C GLU A 228 -1.88 14.49 14.05
N GLU A 229 -0.69 13.87 14.01
CA GLU A 229 0.18 13.84 12.83
C GLU A 229 -0.17 12.62 11.96
N TYR A 230 -0.10 12.82 10.64
CA TYR A 230 -0.15 11.75 9.65
C TYR A 230 1.27 11.33 9.30
N PHE A 231 1.57 10.04 9.43
CA PHE A 231 2.81 9.43 8.98
C PHE A 231 2.54 8.67 7.68
N MET A 232 3.17 9.09 6.58
CA MET A 232 3.15 8.36 5.32
C MET A 232 4.42 7.53 5.22
N PHE A 233 4.25 6.22 5.26
CA PHE A 233 5.26 5.25 4.93
C PHE A 233 5.18 4.96 3.43
N VAL A 234 6.34 4.81 2.79
CA VAL A 234 6.47 4.42 1.39
C VAL A 234 7.64 3.49 1.25
N ASN A 235 7.60 2.62 0.25
CA ASN A 235 8.74 1.80 -0.09
C ASN A 235 9.48 2.36 -1.29
N TRP A 236 10.81 2.35 -1.22
CA TRP A 236 11.69 2.71 -2.33
C TRP A 236 12.33 1.50 -2.97
N PHE A 237 12.71 1.67 -4.24
CA PHE A 237 13.49 0.73 -5.04
C PHE A 237 12.81 -0.63 -5.22
N TYR A 238 13.60 -1.68 -5.51
CA TYR A 238 13.09 -2.94 -6.01
C TYR A 238 12.78 -3.94 -4.89
N CYS A 239 11.51 -4.32 -4.80
CA CYS A 239 11.07 -5.50 -4.08
C CYS A 239 11.49 -6.78 -4.83
N CYS A 240 11.13 -7.91 -4.23
CA CYS A 240 10.89 -9.15 -4.96
C CYS A 240 12.10 -9.89 -5.54
N GLY A 241 13.31 -9.34 -5.41
CA GLY A 241 14.58 -9.94 -5.80
C GLY A 241 15.21 -10.86 -4.76
N GLY A 242 14.50 -11.18 -3.66
CA GLY A 242 15.08 -11.95 -2.56
C GLY A 242 16.27 -11.20 -1.94
N VAL A 243 17.43 -11.86 -1.86
CA VAL A 243 18.68 -11.23 -1.35
C VAL A 243 19.18 -10.07 -2.20
N ASP A 244 18.79 -9.99 -3.47
CA ASP A 244 19.16 -8.90 -4.38
C ASP A 244 18.18 -7.72 -4.28
N SER A 245 17.21 -7.77 -3.37
CA SER A 245 16.29 -6.66 -3.14
C SER A 245 17.00 -5.45 -2.54
N THR A 246 16.65 -4.28 -3.06
CA THR A 246 17.11 -2.97 -2.56
C THR A 246 16.04 -2.22 -1.78
N TYR A 247 14.95 -2.91 -1.43
CA TYR A 247 13.74 -2.33 -0.85
C TYR A 247 14.01 -1.63 0.48
N GLN A 248 13.41 -0.45 0.66
CA GLN A 248 13.59 0.35 1.88
C GLN A 248 12.26 0.96 2.29
N ILE A 249 11.96 0.95 3.59
CA ILE A 249 10.82 1.67 4.15
C ILE A 249 11.28 3.07 4.55
N MET A 250 10.64 4.08 3.96
CA MET A 250 10.85 5.49 4.23
C MET A 250 9.59 6.09 4.86
N VAL A 251 9.75 7.08 5.73
CA VAL A 251 8.62 7.79 6.36
C VAL A 251 8.78 9.30 6.24
N GLY A 252 7.67 9.98 6.00
CA GLY A 252 7.50 11.43 6.21
C GLY A 252 6.25 11.69 7.03
N LYS A 253 6.13 12.89 7.61
CA LYS A 253 4.95 13.27 8.40
C LYS A 253 4.37 14.64 8.02
N SER A 254 3.08 14.81 8.28
CA SER A 254 2.32 16.03 8.00
C SER A 254 1.24 16.23 9.07
N LEU A 255 0.81 17.48 9.29
CA LEU A 255 -0.42 17.79 10.04
C LEU A 255 -1.66 17.82 9.15
N ASP A 256 -1.46 17.83 7.83
CA ASP A 256 -2.51 17.75 6.82
C ASP A 256 -2.46 16.38 6.13
N ILE A 257 -3.61 15.70 6.03
CA ILE A 257 -3.73 14.41 5.38
C ILE A 257 -3.32 14.48 3.90
N GLU A 258 -3.53 15.62 3.23
CA GLU A 258 -3.15 15.82 1.83
C GLU A 258 -1.66 16.16 1.68
N GLY A 259 -0.93 16.28 2.79
CA GLY A 259 0.48 16.65 2.83
C GLY A 259 0.72 18.16 2.66
N PRO A 260 1.94 18.56 2.25
CA PRO A 260 3.10 17.71 1.96
C PRO A 260 3.64 17.01 3.22
N TYR A 261 4.04 15.75 3.06
CA TYR A 261 4.72 14.96 4.10
C TYR A 261 6.21 15.25 4.08
N TYR A 262 6.79 15.66 5.20
CA TYR A 262 8.21 16.01 5.31
C TYR A 262 9.00 14.95 6.06
N ASP A 263 10.27 14.76 5.68
CA ASP A 263 11.24 13.95 6.42
C ASP A 263 11.97 14.73 7.54
N LYS A 264 12.90 14.07 8.26
CA LYS A 264 13.72 14.68 9.31
C LYS A 264 14.57 15.87 8.83
N ASP A 265 14.91 15.90 7.55
CA ASP A 265 15.70 16.97 6.93
C ASP A 265 14.82 18.11 6.36
N GLY A 266 13.49 18.00 6.50
CA GLY A 266 12.53 18.98 6.01
C GLY A 266 12.28 18.92 4.50
N ILE A 267 12.62 17.80 3.84
CA ILE A 267 12.37 17.58 2.42
C ILE A 267 11.02 16.87 2.27
N ALA A 268 10.16 17.42 1.42
CA ALA A 268 8.85 16.84 1.16
C ALA A 268 8.96 15.54 0.35
N LEU A 269 8.22 14.49 0.71
CA LEU A 269 8.13 13.24 -0.05
C LEU A 269 7.66 13.47 -1.48
N VAL A 270 6.81 14.47 -1.72
CA VAL A 270 6.32 14.83 -3.06
C VAL A 270 7.41 15.46 -3.95
N ASN A 271 8.57 15.83 -3.40
CA ASN A 271 9.63 16.54 -4.12
C ASN A 271 10.26 15.67 -5.23
N THR A 272 10.14 16.11 -6.47
CA THR A 272 10.68 15.41 -7.66
C THR A 272 12.11 15.82 -8.03
N SER A 273 12.67 16.81 -7.34
CA SER A 273 14.00 17.38 -7.62
C SER A 273 15.06 16.97 -6.61
N ALA A 274 14.67 16.43 -5.46
CA ALA A 274 15.59 15.92 -4.45
C ALA A 274 16.07 14.51 -4.82
N ASN A 275 17.35 14.22 -4.59
CA ASN A 275 17.93 12.88 -4.79
C ASN A 275 17.47 11.89 -3.72
N THR A 276 17.10 12.41 -2.55
CA THR A 276 16.63 11.63 -1.39
C THR A 276 15.53 12.42 -0.69
N THR A 277 14.43 11.76 -0.37
CA THR A 277 13.36 12.24 0.51
C THR A 277 13.09 11.18 1.59
N GLY A 278 12.28 11.45 2.60
CA GLY A 278 11.91 10.42 3.57
C GLY A 278 13.01 10.07 4.58
N THR A 279 12.58 9.60 5.74
CA THR A 279 13.44 9.10 6.82
C THR A 279 13.40 7.58 6.83
N THR A 280 14.55 6.91 6.80
CA THR A 280 14.60 5.44 6.85
C THR A 280 14.05 4.92 8.19
N VAL A 281 13.11 3.97 8.12
CA VAL A 281 12.48 3.37 9.31
C VAL A 281 13.28 2.17 9.82
N ILE A 282 13.72 1.31 8.91
CA ILE A 282 14.44 0.07 9.21
C ILE A 282 15.67 -0.03 8.31
N PRO A 283 16.85 -0.43 8.83
CA PRO A 283 17.99 -0.75 7.99
C PRO A 283 17.65 -1.83 6.94
N THR A 284 18.15 -1.65 5.72
CA THR A 284 17.89 -2.56 4.60
C THR A 284 18.40 -3.99 4.82
N ASN A 285 19.35 -4.14 5.73
CA ASN A 285 19.81 -5.44 6.24
C ASN A 285 19.86 -5.42 7.76
N THR A 286 19.12 -6.32 8.40
CA THR A 286 19.15 -6.54 9.84
C THR A 286 19.40 -8.02 10.11
N SER A 287 20.59 -8.37 10.61
CA SER A 287 20.95 -9.75 10.96
C SER A 287 20.75 -10.78 9.83
N GLY A 288 20.89 -10.37 8.57
CA GLY A 288 20.71 -11.23 7.40
C GLY A 288 19.27 -11.31 6.87
N PHE A 289 18.32 -10.58 7.47
CA PHE A 289 17.05 -10.25 6.83
C PHE A 289 17.26 -9.05 5.90
N ILE A 290 16.78 -9.12 4.66
CA ILE A 290 17.08 -8.15 3.59
C ILE A 290 15.80 -7.58 3.00
N GLY A 291 15.79 -6.28 2.72
CA GLY A 291 14.72 -5.59 2.02
C GLY A 291 13.43 -5.52 2.85
N PRO A 292 13.35 -4.68 3.89
CA PRO A 292 12.12 -4.50 4.63
C PRO A 292 11.08 -3.81 3.75
N GLY A 293 9.85 -4.32 3.78
CA GLY A 293 8.78 -3.94 2.86
C GLY A 293 7.40 -3.85 3.49
N HIS A 294 6.55 -3.03 2.89
CA HIS A 294 5.10 -2.97 3.11
C HIS A 294 4.73 -2.75 4.58
N ALA A 295 4.82 -1.48 5.00
CA ALA A 295 4.54 -1.09 6.37
C ALA A 295 3.07 -1.33 6.74
N GLY A 296 2.85 -1.78 7.98
CA GLY A 296 1.56 -1.70 8.66
C GLY A 296 1.79 -1.22 10.08
N ILE A 297 0.82 -0.52 10.67
CA ILE A 297 0.93 -0.10 12.05
C ILE A 297 -0.41 -0.24 12.77
N TYR A 298 -0.32 -0.62 14.03
CA TYR A 298 -1.42 -0.57 14.97
C TYR A 298 -0.92 0.07 16.24
N TRP A 299 -1.77 0.85 16.88
CA TRP A 299 -1.38 1.61 18.06
C TRP A 299 -2.40 1.45 19.17
N GLU A 300 -1.91 1.19 20.37
CA GLU A 300 -2.75 1.08 21.55
C GLU A 300 -2.00 1.60 22.78
N GLY A 301 -2.53 2.64 23.41
CA GLY A 301 -1.88 3.29 24.55
C GLY A 301 -0.60 4.04 24.16
N GLU A 302 0.51 3.74 24.84
CA GLU A 302 1.79 4.47 24.69
C GLU A 302 2.75 3.82 23.67
N GLU A 303 2.44 2.62 23.19
CA GLU A 303 3.23 1.89 22.19
C GLU A 303 2.33 1.43 21.04
N GLY A 304 2.94 1.14 19.90
CA GLY A 304 2.30 0.44 18.80
C GLY A 304 3.02 -0.83 18.41
N ILE A 305 2.43 -1.54 17.45
CA ILE A 305 3.03 -2.64 16.71
C ILE A 305 3.21 -2.18 15.27
N PHE A 306 4.45 -2.18 14.79
CA PHE A 306 4.79 -1.96 13.39
C PHE A 306 5.06 -3.30 12.72
N THR A 307 4.54 -3.52 11.52
CA THR A 307 4.76 -4.75 10.76
C THR A 307 5.44 -4.48 9.43
N ASN A 308 6.26 -5.42 9.00
CA ASN A 308 6.82 -5.44 7.65
C ASN A 308 7.08 -6.89 7.21
N HIS A 309 7.16 -7.12 5.91
CA HIS A 309 7.85 -8.31 5.40
C HIS A 309 9.32 -8.01 5.13
N TRP A 310 10.13 -9.06 5.08
CA TRP A 310 11.47 -9.06 4.53
C TRP A 310 11.46 -9.78 3.19
N GLU A 311 12.28 -9.37 2.23
CA GLU A 311 12.41 -10.03 0.93
C GLU A 311 13.24 -11.32 1.00
N ALA A 312 14.21 -11.37 1.92
CA ALA A 312 14.98 -12.58 2.22
C ALA A 312 15.19 -12.77 3.72
N SER A 313 15.44 -14.02 4.11
CA SER A 313 15.70 -14.43 5.49
C SER A 313 17.05 -15.15 5.61
N PRO A 314 17.71 -15.13 6.78
CA PRO A 314 18.97 -15.83 6.98
C PRO A 314 18.90 -17.31 6.58
N GLY A 315 19.74 -17.71 5.62
CA GLY A 315 19.79 -19.09 5.13
C GLY A 315 18.72 -19.47 4.10
N ASN A 316 17.88 -18.53 3.67
CA ASN A 316 16.97 -18.74 2.54
C ASN A 316 16.75 -17.44 1.74
N ASP A 317 17.38 -17.40 0.56
CA ASP A 317 17.51 -16.19 -0.24
C ASP A 317 16.19 -15.66 -0.83
N MET A 318 15.12 -16.47 -0.82
CA MET A 318 13.81 -16.12 -1.38
C MET A 318 12.68 -16.21 -0.34
N LEU A 319 12.99 -16.48 0.92
CA LEU A 319 11.97 -16.59 1.96
C LEU A 319 11.58 -15.22 2.49
N ARG A 320 10.35 -14.82 2.14
CA ARG A 320 9.71 -13.65 2.71
C ARG A 320 9.11 -13.97 4.08
N THR A 321 9.45 -13.15 5.07
CA THR A 321 9.04 -13.37 6.46
C THR A 321 8.44 -12.09 7.05
N LEU A 322 7.30 -12.22 7.73
CA LEU A 322 6.66 -11.14 8.49
C LEU A 322 7.39 -10.92 9.81
N HIS A 323 7.76 -9.67 10.10
CA HIS A 323 8.17 -9.24 11.44
C HIS A 323 7.14 -8.25 12.00
N ALA A 324 6.97 -8.29 13.32
CA ALA A 324 6.24 -7.30 14.09
C ALA A 324 7.20 -6.70 15.12
N TRP A 325 7.17 -5.40 15.29
CA TRP A 325 8.08 -4.65 16.15
C TRP A 325 7.27 -3.79 17.10
N ARG A 326 7.72 -3.65 18.34
CA ARG A 326 7.26 -2.53 19.16
C ARG A 326 7.67 -1.24 18.48
N VAL A 327 6.78 -0.27 18.39
CA VAL A 327 7.07 1.06 17.87
C VAL A 327 6.65 2.13 18.87
N ARG A 328 7.46 3.16 19.00
CA ARG A 328 7.20 4.35 19.82
C ARG A 328 7.51 5.60 19.02
N ILE A 329 6.96 6.73 19.47
CA ILE A 329 7.37 8.04 18.98
C ILE A 329 8.51 8.56 19.86
N ASP A 330 9.63 8.96 19.23
CA ASP A 330 10.77 9.58 19.92
C ASP A 330 10.50 11.04 20.32
N GLU A 331 11.46 11.66 21.02
CA GLU A 331 11.33 13.05 21.49
C GLU A 331 11.22 14.07 20.34
N ASP A 332 11.69 13.71 19.15
CA ASP A 332 11.60 14.53 17.93
C ASP A 332 10.30 14.26 17.13
N GLY A 333 9.45 13.36 17.63
CA GLY A 333 8.16 13.05 17.03
C GLY A 333 8.24 12.04 15.88
N TRP A 334 9.20 11.11 15.89
CA TRP A 334 9.39 10.11 14.83
C TRP A 334 9.18 8.68 15.31
N PRO A 335 8.65 7.78 14.46
CA PRO A 335 8.55 6.37 14.79
C PRO A 335 9.94 5.75 14.92
N VAL A 336 10.16 5.06 16.03
CA VAL A 336 11.37 4.28 16.31
C VAL A 336 10.96 2.87 16.67
N LEU A 337 11.54 1.90 15.98
CA LEU A 337 11.31 0.48 16.24
C LEU A 337 12.19 0.00 17.40
N GLY A 338 11.58 -0.72 18.32
CA GLY A 338 12.22 -1.39 19.45
C GLY A 338 12.41 -2.88 19.20
N ASP A 339 12.17 -3.67 20.24
CA ASP A 339 12.26 -5.13 20.16
C ASP A 339 11.17 -5.71 19.25
N ILE A 340 11.50 -6.85 18.62
CA ILE A 340 10.52 -7.66 17.89
C ILE A 340 9.44 -8.10 18.90
N TYR A 341 8.17 -7.93 18.51
CA TYR A 341 6.99 -8.18 19.33
C TYR A 341 6.67 -9.67 19.44
#